data_AF-A0A7K4CHZ9-F1
#
_entry.id   AF-A0A7K4CHZ9-F1
#
_cell.length_a   1.000
_cell.length_b   1.000
_cell.length_c   1.000
_cell.angle_alpha   90.00
_cell.angle_beta   90.00
_cell.angle_gamma   90.00
#
_symmetry.space_group_name_H-M   'P 1'
#
loop_
_entity.id
_entity.type
_entity.pdbx_description
1 polymer ?
#
loop_
_entity_poly.entity_id
_entity_poly.type
_entity_poly.pdbx_seq_one_letter_code
_entity_poly.pdbx_strand_id
1 'polypeptide(L)'
;MTKSIFILVSFAFIVAVASLAATAHAGCSACQGEQNWSASAISFLEGKAVDETQPLWGPKAERMRNPQLNSNADNAQKTEGVASDSSKGAANAQAARIDLINVSVEPNPVSSGSYAKIIAVFKESTLDSSADQPAKDTLMTAVATITNSSNSVVGKLSLLRSTDNEYSGIWNANVAAGIYNATIVASSMQASGTFKDALQIEVIGTGNAADSATVKATA
;
A
#
# COMPACT_ATOMS: atom_id res chain seq x y z
N MET A 1 44.19 4.60 -54.38
CA MET A 1 43.24 3.47 -54.27
C MET A 1 43.32 2.81 -52.89
N THR A 2 43.00 3.54 -51.82
CA THR A 2 43.16 3.05 -50.42
C THR A 2 41.91 3.29 -49.55
N LYS A 3 40.86 3.91 -50.10
CA LYS A 3 39.60 4.18 -49.37
C LYS A 3 38.55 3.07 -49.51
N SER A 4 38.76 2.08 -50.38
CA SER A 4 37.76 1.03 -50.66
C SER A 4 37.91 -0.22 -49.78
N ILE A 5 39.03 -0.38 -49.07
CA ILE A 5 39.29 -1.58 -48.24
C ILE A 5 38.72 -1.42 -46.82
N PHE A 6 38.69 -0.20 -46.28
CA PHE A 6 38.18 0.04 -44.93
C PHE A 6 36.65 -0.10 -44.79
N ILE A 7 35.90 0.00 -45.88
CA ILE A 7 34.43 -0.16 -45.88
C ILE A 7 34.03 -1.65 -45.93
N LEU A 8 34.83 -2.52 -46.53
CA LEU A 8 34.54 -3.96 -46.57
C LEU A 8 34.90 -4.69 -45.28
N VAL A 9 35.91 -4.23 -44.54
CA VAL A 9 36.31 -4.84 -43.25
C VAL A 9 35.33 -4.48 -42.12
N SER A 10 34.71 -3.30 -42.17
CA SER A 10 33.76 -2.85 -41.15
C SER A 10 32.38 -3.52 -41.26
N PHE A 11 31.96 -3.95 -42.47
CA PHE A 11 30.71 -4.70 -42.64
C PHE A 11 30.81 -6.16 -42.19
N ALA A 12 32.01 -6.76 -42.24
CA ALA A 12 32.22 -8.14 -41.77
C ALA A 12 32.25 -8.26 -40.24
N PHE A 13 32.58 -7.19 -39.50
CA PHE A 13 32.63 -7.22 -38.03
C PHE A 13 31.25 -7.06 -37.37
N ILE A 14 30.28 -6.41 -38.04
CA ILE A 14 28.93 -6.21 -37.50
C ILE A 14 28.09 -7.50 -37.61
N VAL A 15 28.37 -8.38 -38.58
CA VAL A 15 27.66 -9.66 -38.74
C VAL A 15 28.16 -10.73 -37.74
N ALA A 16 29.33 -10.56 -37.14
CA ALA A 16 29.91 -11.54 -36.19
C ALA A 16 29.42 -11.38 -34.74
N VAL A 17 28.73 -10.29 -34.39
CA VAL A 17 28.23 -10.04 -33.01
C VAL A 17 26.76 -10.48 -32.82
N ALA A 18 26.06 -10.86 -33.90
CA ALA A 18 24.66 -11.27 -33.84
C ALA A 18 24.43 -12.77 -33.62
N SER A 19 25.48 -13.59 -33.46
CA SER A 19 25.37 -15.05 -33.34
C SER A 19 25.75 -15.63 -31.97
N LEU A 20 25.88 -14.82 -30.91
CA LEU A 20 25.95 -15.30 -29.53
C LEU A 20 24.62 -15.04 -28.78
N ALA A 21 23.54 -15.58 -29.33
CA ALA A 21 22.33 -15.89 -28.56
C ALA A 21 22.07 -17.40 -28.64
N ALA A 22 23.07 -18.20 -28.29
CA ALA A 22 22.88 -19.61 -27.98
C ALA A 22 22.31 -19.72 -26.57
N THR A 23 20.98 -19.64 -26.52
CA THR A 23 20.09 -20.37 -25.63
C THR A 23 20.76 -21.16 -24.48
N ALA A 24 20.82 -20.55 -23.30
CA ALA A 24 20.87 -21.31 -22.06
C ALA A 24 19.47 -21.91 -21.83
N HIS A 25 19.21 -23.08 -22.41
CA HIS A 25 18.08 -23.91 -22.00
C HIS A 25 18.41 -24.51 -20.63
N ALA A 26 18.16 -23.76 -19.57
CA ALA A 26 17.79 -24.41 -18.32
C ALA A 26 16.52 -25.20 -18.65
N GLY A 27 16.61 -26.54 -18.60
CA GLY A 27 15.47 -27.42 -18.81
C GLY A 27 14.45 -27.22 -17.70
N CYS A 28 13.62 -26.19 -17.82
CA CYS A 28 12.39 -26.06 -17.05
C CYS A 28 11.43 -27.13 -17.57
N SER A 29 11.34 -28.24 -16.84
CA SER A 29 10.39 -29.33 -17.12
C SER A 29 8.92 -28.90 -17.09
N ALA A 30 8.63 -27.65 -16.74
CA ALA A 30 7.30 -27.04 -16.78
C ALA A 30 6.92 -26.43 -18.15
N CYS A 31 7.84 -26.31 -19.11
CA CYS A 31 7.57 -25.73 -20.44
C CYS A 31 7.24 -26.78 -21.52
N GLN A 32 7.11 -28.07 -21.14
CA GLN A 32 6.73 -29.15 -22.03
C GLN A 32 5.23 -29.07 -22.34
N GLY A 33 4.87 -28.14 -23.22
CA GLY A 33 3.49 -27.95 -23.68
C GLY A 33 3.24 -26.56 -24.25
N GLU A 34 4.15 -26.03 -25.08
CA GLU A 34 3.85 -24.79 -25.80
C GLU A 34 2.73 -25.06 -26.81
N GLN A 35 1.53 -24.55 -26.50
CA GLN A 35 0.46 -24.44 -27.46
C GLN A 35 0.88 -23.49 -28.57
N ASN A 36 0.57 -23.85 -29.82
CA ASN A 36 1.00 -23.11 -31.00
C ASN A 36 0.28 -21.75 -31.10
N TRP A 37 0.91 -20.70 -30.56
CA TRP A 37 0.40 -19.32 -30.56
C TRP A 37 0.28 -18.69 -31.95
N SER A 38 0.90 -19.29 -32.98
CA SER A 38 0.86 -18.78 -34.35
C SER A 38 -0.56 -18.80 -34.91
N ALA A 39 -1.37 -19.79 -34.54
CA ALA A 39 -2.77 -19.89 -34.99
C ALA A 39 -3.66 -18.79 -34.39
N SER A 40 -3.43 -18.44 -33.12
CA SER A 40 -4.17 -17.38 -32.42
C SER A 40 -3.80 -15.99 -32.97
N ALA A 41 -2.53 -15.77 -33.31
CA ALA A 41 -2.05 -14.51 -33.89
C ALA A 41 -2.62 -14.28 -35.31
N ILE A 42 -2.73 -15.32 -36.13
CA ILE A 42 -3.32 -15.23 -37.48
C ILE A 42 -4.83 -14.95 -37.38
N SER A 43 -5.53 -15.60 -36.44
CA SER A 43 -6.97 -15.41 -36.25
C SER A 43 -7.35 -13.98 -35.80
N PHE A 44 -6.45 -13.31 -35.05
CA PHE A 44 -6.61 -11.91 -34.66
C PHE A 44 -6.48 -10.94 -35.84
N LEU A 45 -5.48 -11.14 -36.71
CA LEU A 45 -5.31 -10.32 -37.91
C LEU A 45 -6.45 -10.50 -38.92
N GLU A 46 -7.03 -11.71 -38.98
CA GLU A 46 -8.17 -12.03 -39.84
C GLU A 46 -9.54 -11.58 -39.27
N GLY A 47 -9.57 -11.00 -38.06
CA GLY A 47 -10.80 -10.47 -37.45
C GLY A 47 -11.86 -11.53 -37.14
N LYS A 48 -11.45 -12.79 -36.93
CA LYS A 48 -12.38 -13.87 -36.55
C LYS A 48 -12.69 -13.78 -35.06
N ALA A 49 -13.98 -13.80 -34.71
CA ALA A 49 -14.40 -13.84 -33.32
C ALA A 49 -13.84 -15.09 -32.63
N VAL A 50 -13.25 -14.90 -31.44
CA VAL A 50 -12.75 -15.98 -30.59
C VAL A 50 -13.90 -16.92 -30.26
N ASP A 51 -13.74 -18.21 -30.56
CA ASP A 51 -14.64 -19.27 -30.09
C ASP A 51 -14.70 -19.23 -28.55
N GLU A 52 -15.89 -19.03 -27.98
CA GLU A 52 -16.11 -18.74 -26.56
C GLU A 52 -16.02 -19.97 -25.65
N THR A 53 -15.04 -20.84 -25.87
CA THR A 53 -14.53 -21.67 -24.78
C THR A 53 -13.38 -20.92 -24.14
N GLN A 54 -13.71 -19.93 -23.31
CA GLN A 54 -12.73 -19.28 -22.44
C GLN A 54 -11.98 -20.37 -21.67
N PRO A 55 -10.66 -20.55 -21.88
CA PRO A 55 -9.91 -21.44 -21.02
C PRO A 55 -9.95 -20.82 -19.63
N LEU A 56 -10.59 -21.51 -18.70
CA LEU A 56 -10.74 -21.06 -17.32
C LEU A 56 -9.33 -21.01 -16.72
N TRP A 57 -8.71 -19.84 -16.70
CA TRP A 57 -7.43 -19.60 -16.04
C TRP A 57 -7.67 -18.78 -14.78
N GLY A 58 -7.09 -19.23 -13.66
CA GLY A 58 -7.17 -18.58 -12.36
C GLY A 58 -7.62 -19.53 -11.24
N PRO A 59 -7.77 -19.03 -10.01
CA PRO A 59 -8.03 -19.84 -8.82
C PRO A 59 -9.27 -20.73 -8.92
N LYS A 60 -10.24 -20.36 -9.78
CA LYS A 60 -11.47 -21.12 -10.01
C LYS A 60 -11.22 -22.43 -10.77
N ALA A 61 -10.24 -22.48 -11.66
CA ALA A 61 -9.89 -23.69 -12.40
C ALA A 61 -9.10 -24.68 -11.53
N GLU A 62 -8.19 -24.17 -10.71
CA GLU A 62 -7.45 -24.99 -9.74
C GLU A 62 -8.40 -25.61 -8.70
N ARG A 63 -9.44 -24.87 -8.29
CA ARG A 63 -10.51 -25.37 -7.41
C ARG A 63 -11.28 -26.55 -8.02
N MET A 64 -11.52 -26.54 -9.33
CA MET A 64 -12.20 -27.65 -10.02
C MET A 64 -11.28 -28.87 -10.20
N ARG A 65 -9.96 -28.65 -10.27
CA ARG A 65 -8.97 -29.70 -10.46
C ARG A 65 -8.64 -30.47 -9.17
N ASN A 66 -8.85 -29.87 -8.01
CA ASN A 66 -8.52 -30.49 -6.72
C ASN A 66 -9.76 -31.15 -6.07
N PRO A 67 -9.84 -32.50 -5.98
CA PRO A 67 -10.99 -33.21 -5.40
C PRO A 67 -11.29 -32.81 -3.95
N GLN A 68 -10.26 -32.37 -3.20
CA GLN A 68 -10.38 -31.90 -1.82
C GLN A 68 -11.21 -30.60 -1.68
N LEU A 69 -11.30 -29.79 -2.75
CA LEU A 69 -12.05 -28.52 -2.74
C LEU A 69 -13.49 -28.69 -3.24
N ASN A 70 -13.78 -29.76 -3.99
CA ASN A 70 -15.10 -29.98 -4.59
C ASN A 70 -16.05 -30.80 -3.69
N SER A 71 -15.55 -31.45 -2.64
CA SER A 71 -16.34 -32.28 -1.72
C SER A 71 -17.32 -31.53 -0.82
N ASN A 72 -17.35 -30.20 -0.85
CA ASN A 72 -18.20 -29.40 0.05
C ASN A 72 -19.37 -28.71 -0.66
N ALA A 73 -19.58 -28.95 -1.97
CA ALA A 73 -20.61 -28.27 -2.75
C ALA A 73 -21.98 -28.97 -2.75
N ASP A 74 -22.08 -30.23 -2.32
CA ASP A 74 -23.32 -31.04 -2.40
C ASP A 74 -24.09 -31.16 -1.08
N ASN A 75 -23.78 -30.38 -0.06
CA ASN A 75 -24.53 -30.38 1.22
C ASN A 75 -25.05 -29.00 1.62
N ALA A 76 -25.60 -28.28 0.64
CA ALA A 76 -26.34 -27.04 0.87
C ALA A 76 -27.83 -27.23 0.58
N GLN A 77 -28.52 -28.11 1.32
CA GLN A 77 -29.95 -27.92 1.55
C GLN A 77 -30.44 -28.62 2.85
N LYS A 78 -30.85 -27.77 3.80
CA LYS A 78 -31.78 -28.02 4.93
C LYS A 78 -31.21 -28.68 6.19
N THR A 79 -30.97 -27.90 7.24
CA THR A 79 -31.70 -27.96 8.53
C THR A 79 -31.29 -26.75 9.39
N GLU A 80 -32.30 -26.02 9.87
CA GLU A 80 -32.18 -24.89 10.80
C GLU A 80 -31.76 -25.35 12.21
N GLY A 81 -30.89 -24.56 12.84
CA GLY A 81 -30.85 -24.38 14.29
C GLY A 81 -30.00 -25.36 15.11
N VAL A 82 -28.69 -25.11 15.23
CA VAL A 82 -27.95 -25.05 16.51
C VAL A 82 -26.75 -24.13 16.31
N ALA A 83 -26.67 -23.07 17.10
CA ALA A 83 -25.50 -22.19 17.17
C ALA A 83 -24.27 -23.02 17.56
N SER A 84 -23.40 -23.26 16.58
CA SER A 84 -22.08 -23.85 16.81
C SER A 84 -21.05 -22.76 16.55
N ASP A 85 -20.64 -22.13 17.65
CA ASP A 85 -19.46 -21.29 17.77
C ASP A 85 -18.27 -22.00 17.10
N SER A 86 -18.02 -21.61 15.85
CA SER A 86 -16.90 -22.06 15.05
C SER A 86 -15.82 -20.98 15.05
N SER A 87 -15.51 -20.44 16.23
CA SER A 87 -14.31 -19.65 16.50
C SER A 87 -13.10 -20.52 16.89
N LYS A 88 -12.96 -21.72 16.32
CA LYS A 88 -11.76 -22.56 16.55
C LYS A 88 -11.36 -23.27 15.26
N GLY A 89 -10.68 -22.52 14.40
CA GLY A 89 -10.16 -23.04 13.13
C GLY A 89 -9.06 -22.19 12.50
N ALA A 90 -8.31 -21.44 13.30
CA ALA A 90 -7.01 -20.84 12.95
C ALA A 90 -6.29 -20.42 14.25
N ALA A 91 -6.19 -21.33 15.22
CA ALA A 91 -5.45 -21.05 16.43
C ALA A 91 -3.94 -21.14 16.11
N ASN A 92 -3.26 -20.01 16.34
CA ASN A 92 -1.80 -19.85 16.44
C ASN A 92 -0.99 -19.55 15.15
N ALA A 93 -1.48 -18.65 14.31
CA ALA A 93 -0.56 -17.67 13.73
C ALA A 93 -0.48 -16.51 14.74
N GLN A 94 0.69 -16.30 15.35
CA GLN A 94 0.93 -15.16 16.23
C GLN A 94 0.71 -13.88 15.41
N ALA A 95 -0.46 -13.27 15.55
CA ALA A 95 -0.76 -12.02 14.87
C ALA A 95 0.01 -10.90 15.57
N ALA A 96 0.98 -10.32 14.86
CA ALA A 96 1.56 -9.06 15.28
C ALA A 96 0.47 -7.98 15.30
N ARG A 97 0.60 -7.01 16.21
CA ARG A 97 -0.26 -5.83 16.27
C ARG A 97 0.59 -4.58 16.39
N ILE A 98 0.07 -3.47 15.87
CA ILE A 98 0.67 -2.15 16.06
C ILE A 98 -0.19 -1.39 17.06
N ASP A 99 0.44 -0.95 18.14
CA ASP A 99 -0.14 -0.11 19.17
C ASP A 99 0.35 1.34 18.94
N LEU A 100 -0.55 2.34 18.97
CA LEU A 100 -0.18 3.76 18.98
C LEU A 100 0.07 4.18 20.43
N ILE A 101 1.33 4.46 20.76
CA ILE A 101 1.76 4.80 22.12
C ILE A 101 1.55 6.27 22.42
N ASN A 102 1.86 7.14 21.46
CA ASN A 102 1.70 8.58 21.61
C ASN A 102 1.40 9.23 20.27
N VAL A 103 0.63 10.31 20.27
CA VAL A 103 0.45 11.19 19.11
C VAL A 103 0.33 12.63 19.58
N SER A 104 1.03 13.53 18.91
CA SER A 104 1.02 14.97 19.24
C SER A 104 1.16 15.82 17.99
N VAL A 105 0.89 17.12 18.15
CA VAL A 105 1.03 18.13 17.10
C VAL A 105 1.66 19.40 17.65
N GLU A 106 2.62 19.96 16.92
CA GLU A 106 3.40 21.12 17.33
C GLU A 106 3.53 22.12 16.16
N PRO A 107 3.07 23.38 16.30
CA PRO A 107 2.31 23.92 17.42
C PRO A 107 0.84 23.48 17.41
N ASN A 108 0.19 23.55 18.58
CA ASN A 108 -1.27 23.43 18.74
C ASN A 108 -1.73 24.49 19.76
N PRO A 109 -2.58 25.46 19.39
CA PRO A 109 -3.20 25.66 18.08
C PRO A 109 -2.21 26.07 16.97
N VAL A 110 -2.55 25.79 15.71
CA VAL A 110 -1.80 26.21 14.52
C VAL A 110 -2.51 27.37 13.82
N SER A 111 -1.77 28.39 13.41
CA SER A 111 -2.33 29.48 12.59
C SER A 111 -2.66 29.00 11.18
N SER A 112 -3.82 29.41 10.66
CA SER A 112 -4.19 29.21 9.26
C SER A 112 -3.11 29.74 8.33
N GLY A 113 -2.74 28.96 7.31
CA GLY A 113 -1.64 29.25 6.39
C GLY A 113 -0.24 28.92 6.92
N SER A 114 -0.11 28.47 8.17
CA SER A 114 1.15 27.98 8.75
C SER A 114 1.30 26.47 8.63
N TYR A 115 2.32 25.90 9.26
CA TYR A 115 2.57 24.47 9.33
C TYR A 115 2.51 23.95 10.77
N ALA A 116 2.14 22.68 10.90
CA ALA A 116 2.18 21.92 12.14
C ALA A 116 2.90 20.58 11.92
N LYS A 117 3.79 20.21 12.84
CA LYS A 117 4.47 18.93 12.86
C LYS A 117 3.61 17.93 13.63
N ILE A 118 3.16 16.88 12.95
CA ILE A 118 2.47 15.75 13.57
C ILE A 118 3.53 14.71 13.94
N ILE A 119 3.48 14.21 15.16
CA ILE A 119 4.41 13.21 15.71
C ILE A 119 3.58 12.04 16.21
N ALA A 120 3.96 10.81 15.83
CA ALA A 120 3.33 9.58 16.27
C ALA A 120 4.41 8.59 16.72
N VAL A 121 4.19 7.95 17.87
CA VAL A 121 5.06 6.91 18.42
C VAL A 121 4.30 5.60 18.43
N PHE A 122 4.89 4.57 17.84
CA PHE A 122 4.26 3.26 17.74
C PHE A 122 5.05 2.18 18.48
N LYS A 123 4.36 1.10 18.81
CA LYS A 123 4.98 -0.14 19.28
C LYS A 123 4.38 -1.30 18.51
N GLU A 124 5.22 -2.11 17.88
CA GLU A 124 4.79 -3.40 17.35
C GLU A 124 4.96 -4.46 18.45
N SER A 125 3.87 -5.19 18.72
CA SER A 125 3.84 -6.23 19.74
C SER A 125 3.44 -7.56 19.09
N THR A 126 4.19 -8.63 19.37
CA THR A 126 3.72 -10.01 19.13
C THR A 126 3.24 -10.61 20.45
N LEU A 127 2.28 -11.52 20.39
CA LEU A 127 1.68 -12.15 21.58
C LEU A 127 2.68 -12.98 22.43
N ASP A 128 3.86 -13.28 21.90
CA ASP A 128 4.96 -14.01 22.55
C ASP A 128 6.15 -13.12 22.96
N SER A 129 6.12 -11.83 22.62
CA SER A 129 7.17 -10.89 23.03
C SER A 129 7.02 -10.59 24.51
N SER A 130 7.77 -11.32 25.34
CA SER A 130 8.16 -10.84 26.65
C SER A 130 8.79 -9.44 26.49
N ALA A 131 8.51 -8.54 27.41
CA ALA A 131 8.78 -7.10 27.31
C ALA A 131 10.27 -6.70 27.14
N ASP A 132 11.18 -7.66 27.03
CA ASP A 132 12.63 -7.50 26.97
C ASP A 132 13.26 -7.88 25.62
N GLN A 133 12.48 -8.22 24.59
CA GLN A 133 13.04 -8.37 23.25
C GLN A 133 13.44 -6.96 22.74
N PRO A 134 14.71 -6.71 22.34
CA PRO A 134 15.06 -5.44 21.72
C PRO A 134 14.13 -5.23 20.53
N ALA A 135 13.55 -4.04 20.43
CA ALA A 135 12.67 -3.66 19.34
C ALA A 135 13.39 -4.02 18.04
N LYS A 136 12.91 -5.06 17.34
CA LYS A 136 13.42 -5.36 16.01
C LYS A 136 13.24 -4.08 15.21
N ASP A 137 14.25 -3.70 14.44
CA ASP A 137 14.16 -2.59 13.49
C ASP A 137 13.03 -2.87 12.50
N THR A 138 11.82 -2.46 12.90
CA THR A 138 10.62 -2.82 12.19
C THR A 138 10.32 -1.67 11.27
N LEU A 139 10.61 -1.89 9.99
CA LEU A 139 10.30 -0.95 8.94
C LEU A 139 8.78 -0.83 8.84
N MET A 140 8.26 0.27 9.38
CA MET A 140 6.84 0.60 9.34
C MET A 140 6.63 1.84 8.49
N THR A 141 5.51 1.85 7.78
CA THR A 141 5.01 3.01 7.06
C THR A 141 3.87 3.61 7.87
N ALA A 142 3.80 4.94 7.92
CA ALA A 142 2.73 5.63 8.61
C ALA A 142 2.21 6.80 7.77
N VAL A 143 0.89 6.99 7.79
CA VAL A 143 0.19 8.04 7.06
C VAL A 143 -0.83 8.69 7.99
N ALA A 144 -0.85 10.01 8.02
CA ALA A 144 -1.89 10.80 8.67
C ALA A 144 -2.88 11.31 7.61
N THR A 145 -4.17 11.22 7.91
CA THR A 145 -5.25 11.80 7.12
C THR A 145 -6.01 12.78 7.98
N ILE A 146 -6.03 14.05 7.58
CA ILE A 146 -6.66 15.14 8.31
C ILE A 146 -8.04 15.38 7.74
N THR A 147 -9.04 15.44 8.62
CA THR A 147 -10.44 15.64 8.27
C THR A 147 -11.03 16.81 9.05
N ASN A 148 -11.97 17.51 8.44
CA ASN A 148 -12.76 18.53 9.13
C ASN A 148 -13.95 17.90 9.89
N SER A 149 -14.74 18.71 10.59
CA SER A 149 -15.94 18.26 11.32
C SER A 149 -17.02 17.61 10.46
N SER A 150 -16.98 17.80 9.14
CA SER A 150 -17.86 17.15 8.16
C SER A 150 -17.28 15.83 7.62
N ASN A 151 -16.19 15.33 8.22
CA ASN A 151 -15.41 14.16 7.78
C ASN A 151 -14.84 14.27 6.36
N SER A 152 -14.75 15.48 5.81
CA SER A 152 -14.08 15.72 4.54
C SER A 152 -12.58 15.75 4.74
N VAL A 153 -11.84 15.04 3.89
CA VAL A 153 -10.37 15.03 3.91
C VAL A 153 -9.85 16.38 3.44
N VAL A 154 -9.04 17.03 4.28
CA VAL A 154 -8.39 18.32 3.99
C VAL A 154 -6.87 18.22 3.92
N GLY A 155 -6.31 17.08 4.29
CA GLY A 155 -4.88 16.82 4.22
C GLY A 155 -4.56 15.34 4.30
N LYS A 156 -3.47 14.94 3.63
CA LYS A 156 -2.90 13.61 3.74
C LYS A 156 -1.38 13.74 3.67
N LEU A 157 -0.68 13.13 4.61
CA LEU A 157 0.78 13.22 4.70
C LEU A 157 1.38 11.89 5.18
N SER A 158 2.53 11.54 4.62
CA SER A 158 3.35 10.44 5.11
C SER A 158 4.11 10.90 6.36
N LEU A 159 4.13 10.05 7.38
CA LEU A 159 4.97 10.25 8.55
C LEU A 159 6.28 9.47 8.34
N LEU A 160 7.40 10.18 8.38
CA LEU A 160 8.72 9.63 8.19
C LEU A 160 9.34 9.26 9.54
N ARG A 161 10.00 8.11 9.60
CA ARG A 161 10.73 7.66 10.80
C ARG A 161 11.81 8.68 11.15
N SER A 162 11.73 9.25 12.34
CA SER A 162 12.67 10.22 12.91
C SER A 162 13.69 9.51 13.82
N THR A 163 13.18 8.67 14.72
CA THR A 163 13.95 7.78 15.62
C THR A 163 13.30 6.39 15.62
N ASP A 164 13.81 5.45 16.43
CA ASP A 164 13.45 4.02 16.31
C ASP A 164 11.94 3.75 16.21
N ASN A 165 11.13 4.46 17.00
CA ASN A 165 9.68 4.26 17.05
C ASN A 165 8.87 5.54 16.80
N GLU A 166 9.54 6.65 16.53
CA GLU A 166 8.90 7.95 16.30
C GLU A 166 8.82 8.25 14.80
N TYR A 167 7.62 8.64 14.36
CA TYR A 167 7.33 9.02 12.99
C TYR A 167 6.76 10.43 12.99
N SER A 168 7.23 11.28 12.09
CA SER A 168 6.75 12.65 12.00
C SER A 168 6.54 13.14 10.57
N GLY A 169 5.60 14.07 10.41
CA GLY A 169 5.30 14.68 9.13
C GLY A 169 4.80 16.11 9.32
N ILE A 170 5.01 16.94 8.31
CA ILE A 170 4.60 18.35 8.32
C ILE A 170 3.28 18.48 7.58
N TRP A 171 2.26 19.00 8.26
CA TRP A 171 0.99 19.38 7.68
C TRP A 171 0.93 20.89 7.48
N ASN A 172 0.61 21.33 6.27
CA ASN A 172 0.34 22.74 5.98
C ASN A 172 -1.14 23.04 6.27
N ALA A 173 -1.40 23.82 7.30
CA ALA A 173 -2.74 24.18 7.77
C ALA A 173 -3.36 25.30 6.90
N ASN A 174 -3.37 25.12 5.57
CA ASN A 174 -3.99 26.05 4.62
C ASN A 174 -5.50 25.82 4.52
N VAL A 175 -6.16 25.89 5.66
CA VAL A 175 -7.59 25.62 5.85
C VAL A 175 -8.19 26.70 6.75
N ALA A 176 -9.52 26.83 6.72
CA ALA A 176 -10.22 27.78 7.58
C ALA A 176 -10.01 27.46 9.06
N ALA A 177 -10.18 28.46 9.92
CA ALA A 177 -10.15 28.26 11.36
C ALA A 177 -11.22 27.24 11.80
N GLY A 178 -10.87 26.38 12.74
CA GLY A 178 -11.74 25.33 13.23
C GLY A 178 -11.00 24.13 13.81
N ILE A 179 -11.76 23.11 14.18
CA ILE A 179 -11.24 21.86 14.76
C ILE A 179 -11.17 20.79 13.68
N TYR A 180 -10.03 20.12 13.62
CA TYR A 180 -9.72 19.06 12.67
C TYR A 180 -9.27 17.80 13.40
N ASN A 181 -9.58 16.64 12.83
CA ASN A 181 -9.16 15.35 13.37
C ASN A 181 -8.17 14.67 12.43
N ALA A 182 -7.13 14.05 12.99
CA ALA A 182 -6.17 13.24 12.27
C ALA A 182 -6.39 11.76 12.55
N THR A 183 -6.70 11.01 11.49
CA THR A 183 -6.66 9.54 11.51
C THR A 183 -5.28 9.08 11.10
N ILE A 184 -4.66 8.22 11.91
CA ILE A 184 -3.32 7.68 11.67
C ILE A 184 -3.44 6.23 11.24
N VAL A 185 -2.83 5.88 10.12
CA VAL A 185 -2.71 4.49 9.65
C VAL A 185 -1.25 4.12 9.65
N ALA A 186 -0.92 3.02 10.31
CA ALA A 186 0.42 2.47 10.37
C ALA A 186 0.44 1.03 9.85
N SER A 187 1.49 0.64 9.15
CA SER A 187 1.60 -0.70 8.55
C SER A 187 3.04 -1.16 8.47
N SER A 188 3.29 -2.37 8.95
CA SER A 188 4.54 -3.10 8.82
C SER A 188 4.33 -4.36 7.97
N MET A 189 5.37 -5.18 7.82
CA MET A 189 5.24 -6.47 7.14
C MET A 189 4.35 -7.47 7.88
N GLN A 190 4.18 -7.30 9.20
CA GLN A 190 3.50 -8.29 10.05
C GLN A 190 2.13 -7.80 10.52
N ALA A 191 1.89 -6.48 10.53
CA ALA A 191 0.69 -5.90 11.11
C ALA A 191 0.26 -4.60 10.42
N SER A 192 -0.99 -4.22 10.62
CA SER A 192 -1.51 -2.89 10.30
C SER A 192 -2.40 -2.37 11.42
N GLY A 193 -2.30 -1.09 11.75
CA GLY A 193 -3.13 -0.39 12.72
C GLY A 193 -3.81 0.83 12.10
N THR A 194 -5.09 1.04 12.41
CA THR A 194 -5.84 2.25 12.04
C THR A 194 -6.36 2.90 13.31
N PHE A 195 -5.88 4.11 13.60
CA PHE A 195 -6.22 4.90 14.77
C PHE A 195 -7.06 6.08 14.31
N LYS A 196 -8.39 5.90 14.35
CA LYS A 196 -9.36 6.92 13.94
C LYS A 196 -9.37 8.09 14.91
N ASP A 197 -9.40 9.29 14.37
CA ASP A 197 -9.48 10.55 15.14
C ASP A 197 -8.49 10.59 16.30
N ALA A 198 -7.29 10.05 16.09
CA ALA A 198 -6.29 9.84 17.13
C ALA A 198 -5.74 11.17 17.70
N LEU A 199 -5.86 12.25 16.93
CA LEU A 199 -5.35 13.56 17.29
C LEU A 199 -6.31 14.65 16.83
N GLN A 200 -6.59 15.60 17.71
CA GLN A 200 -7.34 16.82 17.40
C GLN A 200 -6.37 17.99 17.20
N ILE A 201 -6.58 18.76 16.14
CA ILE A 201 -5.78 19.92 15.78
C ILE A 201 -6.69 21.13 15.70
N GLU A 202 -6.38 22.16 16.48
CA GLU A 202 -7.08 23.44 16.41
C GLU A 202 -6.35 24.37 15.43
N VAL A 203 -7.09 24.86 14.43
CA VAL A 203 -6.60 25.89 13.51
C VAL A 203 -7.24 27.22 13.90
N ILE A 204 -6.40 28.20 14.22
CA ILE A 204 -6.84 29.57 14.50
C ILE A 204 -6.72 30.42 13.23
N GLY A 205 -7.61 31.41 13.07
CA GLY A 205 -7.56 32.32 11.92
C GLY A 205 -6.22 33.06 11.87
N THR A 206 -5.82 33.54 10.68
CA THR A 206 -4.70 34.47 10.56
C THR A 206 -5.06 35.71 11.37
N GLY A 207 -4.56 35.81 12.60
CA GLY A 207 -4.74 36.99 13.41
C GLY A 207 -4.13 38.17 12.67
N ASN A 208 -4.95 39.03 12.08
CA ASN A 208 -4.55 40.42 11.92
C ASN A 208 -4.33 40.94 13.34
N ALA A 209 -3.08 41.13 13.73
CA ALA A 209 -2.69 41.83 14.95
C ALA A 209 -3.06 43.33 14.91
N ALA A 210 -4.19 43.69 14.30
CA ALA A 210 -4.64 45.05 14.04
C ALA A 210 -6.02 45.38 14.64
N ASP A 211 -6.71 44.43 15.28
CA ASP A 211 -8.06 44.69 15.85
C ASP A 211 -8.08 44.88 17.37
N SER A 212 -6.95 45.30 17.97
CA SER A 212 -6.90 45.73 19.38
C SER A 212 -6.46 47.19 19.57
N ALA A 213 -6.45 47.99 18.51
CA ALA A 213 -6.13 49.41 18.58
C ALA A 213 -7.27 50.30 18.05
N THR A 214 -8.49 50.10 18.54
CA THR A 214 -9.50 51.16 18.47
C THR A 214 -10.30 51.26 19.77
N VAL A 215 -9.62 51.56 20.88
CA VAL A 215 -10.31 52.29 21.96
C VAL A 215 -10.38 53.75 21.52
N LYS A 216 -11.49 54.05 20.86
CA LYS A 216 -11.99 55.40 20.63
C LYS A 216 -12.37 55.97 21.99
N ALA A 217 -11.64 56.99 22.45
CA ALA A 217 -12.19 57.98 23.38
C ALA A 217 -11.75 59.36 22.89
N THR A 218 -12.74 60.03 22.31
CA THR A 218 -12.76 61.41 21.86
C THR A 218 -13.52 62.22 22.93
N ALA A 219 -13.08 63.46 23.14
CA ALA A 219 -13.65 64.55 23.94
C ALA A 219 -13.48 64.45 25.47
#